data_AF-A0A2G8JI76-F1
#
_entry.id   AF-A0A2G8JI76-F1
#
_cell.length_a   1.000
_cell.length_b   1.000
_cell.length_c   1.000
_cell.angle_alpha   90.00
_cell.angle_beta   90.00
_cell.angle_gamma   90.00
#
_symmetry.space_group_name_H-M   'P 1'
#
loop_
_entity.id
_entity.type
_entity.pdbx_description
1 polymer ?
#
loop_
_entity_poly.entity_id
_entity_poly.type
_entity_poly.pdbx_seq_one_letter_code
_entity_poly.pdbx_strand_id
1 'polypeptide(L)'
;SKDKTDLDVIRENSRFLWSEQDKADETWGKRLAKMYWDKLFKEYCITDLSRYKENKIALRWRLEKEVIEGKGQFICGNKRCSEEDGIRTWEVNFGYIEHDIKKNALVKLRLCEVCSFKLNYHHKRKEVTKKTSRNVKREKKSKSKKRKKKHHRDKKKERGGKTKRQESSSSSSESSDKEEQTAASSEDIWKGPAAVTEEKSKDEEFDDYFQDLFM
;
A
#
# COMPACT_ATOMS: atom_id res chain seq x y z
N SER A 1 -5.43 -46.74 -18.16
CA SER A 1 -4.33 -46.23 -19.00
C SER A 1 -3.75 -44.97 -18.38
N LYS A 2 -2.54 -44.53 -18.79
CA LYS A 2 -1.89 -43.29 -18.29
C LYS A 2 -2.06 -42.14 -19.29
N ASP A 3 -3.25 -42.05 -19.88
CA ASP A 3 -3.50 -41.18 -21.01
C ASP A 3 -3.84 -39.79 -20.48
N LYS A 4 -2.97 -38.80 -20.72
CA LYS A 4 -3.23 -37.42 -20.33
C LYS A 4 -4.32 -36.84 -21.22
N THR A 5 -5.32 -36.18 -20.64
CA THR A 5 -6.31 -35.45 -21.43
C THR A 5 -5.78 -34.07 -21.82
N ASP A 6 -6.35 -33.46 -22.87
CA ASP A 6 -6.03 -32.08 -23.24
C ASP A 6 -6.24 -31.10 -22.08
N LEU A 7 -7.24 -31.34 -21.22
CA LEU A 7 -7.50 -30.55 -20.01
C LEU A 7 -6.35 -30.65 -18.99
N ASP A 8 -5.73 -31.82 -18.85
CA ASP A 8 -4.58 -32.01 -17.97
C ASP A 8 -3.34 -31.30 -18.55
N VAL A 9 -3.11 -31.43 -19.85
CA VAL A 9 -2.01 -30.73 -20.55
C VAL A 9 -2.16 -29.21 -20.42
N ILE A 10 -3.38 -28.68 -20.59
CA ILE A 10 -3.67 -27.26 -20.38
C ILE A 10 -3.42 -26.88 -18.92
N ARG A 11 -3.89 -27.66 -17.94
CA ARG A 11 -3.68 -27.37 -16.51
C ARG A 11 -2.19 -27.37 -16.12
N GLU A 12 -1.40 -28.30 -16.66
CA GLU A 12 0.06 -28.38 -16.44
C GLU A 12 0.82 -27.18 -17.04
N ASN A 13 0.40 -26.70 -18.22
CA ASN A 13 1.12 -25.67 -18.99
C ASN A 13 0.47 -24.28 -18.92
N SER A 14 -0.68 -24.13 -18.24
CA SER A 14 -1.40 -22.86 -18.15
C SER A 14 -0.61 -21.83 -17.37
N ARG A 15 -0.64 -20.59 -17.87
CA ARG A 15 -0.03 -19.43 -17.23
C ARG A 15 -1.04 -18.31 -17.10
N PHE A 16 -0.87 -17.50 -16.04
CA PHE A 16 -1.70 -16.33 -15.80
C PHE A 16 -1.36 -15.21 -16.80
N LEU A 17 -0.07 -14.97 -17.03
CA LEU A 17 0.45 -14.07 -18.05
C LEU A 17 1.54 -14.78 -18.87
N TRP A 18 1.51 -14.59 -20.19
CA TRP A 18 2.54 -15.08 -21.10
C TRP A 18 3.59 -13.99 -21.33
N SER A 19 4.86 -14.29 -21.06
CA SER A 19 5.98 -13.37 -21.30
C SER A 19 6.65 -13.63 -22.65
N GLU A 20 7.55 -12.73 -23.07
CA GLU A 20 8.33 -12.93 -24.30
C GLU A 20 9.33 -14.09 -24.16
N GLN A 21 9.91 -14.28 -22.97
CA GLN A 21 10.77 -15.43 -22.64
C GLN A 21 10.07 -16.77 -22.94
N ASP A 22 8.77 -16.85 -22.66
CA ASP A 22 7.99 -18.08 -22.79
C ASP A 22 7.69 -18.48 -24.25
N LYS A 23 7.93 -17.55 -25.20
CA LYS A 23 7.83 -17.82 -26.65
C LYS A 23 9.02 -18.65 -27.17
N ALA A 24 10.16 -18.66 -26.46
CA ALA A 24 11.34 -19.40 -26.89
C ALA A 24 11.18 -20.92 -26.72
N ASP A 25 10.58 -21.35 -25.61
CA ASP A 25 10.45 -22.77 -25.23
C ASP A 25 9.08 -23.36 -25.59
N GLU A 26 8.56 -23.11 -26.81
CA GLU A 26 7.22 -23.53 -27.21
C GLU A 26 7.05 -25.06 -27.46
N THR A 27 6.91 -25.82 -26.38
CA THR A 27 6.39 -27.19 -26.40
C THR A 27 4.94 -27.23 -26.91
N TRP A 28 4.49 -28.34 -27.52
CA TRP A 28 3.11 -28.51 -28.00
C TRP A 28 2.05 -28.19 -26.93
N GLY A 29 2.23 -28.69 -25.70
CA GLY A 29 1.30 -28.41 -24.59
C GLY A 29 1.23 -26.92 -24.19
N LYS A 30 2.35 -26.20 -24.30
CA LYS A 30 2.37 -24.73 -24.13
C LYS A 30 1.63 -24.04 -25.27
N ARG A 31 1.84 -24.44 -26.53
CA ARG A 31 1.08 -23.89 -27.68
C ARG A 31 -0.42 -24.09 -27.51
N LEU A 32 -0.86 -25.27 -27.07
CA LEU A 32 -2.26 -25.54 -26.77
C LEU A 32 -2.78 -24.61 -25.66
N ALA A 33 -2.08 -24.52 -24.53
CA ALA A 33 -2.45 -23.64 -23.42
C ALA A 33 -2.50 -22.16 -23.83
N LYS A 34 -1.59 -21.70 -24.70
CA LYS A 34 -1.55 -20.35 -25.28
C LYS A 34 -2.78 -20.08 -26.16
N MET A 35 -3.13 -21.00 -27.07
CA MET A 35 -4.34 -20.88 -27.90
C MET A 35 -5.64 -20.79 -27.09
N TYR A 36 -5.72 -21.44 -25.93
CA TYR A 36 -6.85 -21.27 -25.00
C TYR A 36 -6.76 -19.95 -24.22
N TRP A 37 -5.56 -19.55 -23.78
CA TRP A 37 -5.34 -18.29 -23.08
C TRP A 37 -5.71 -17.08 -23.95
N ASP A 38 -5.34 -17.08 -25.24
CA ASP A 38 -5.65 -16.01 -26.18
C ASP A 38 -7.17 -15.79 -26.33
N LYS A 39 -7.96 -16.86 -26.32
CA LYS A 39 -9.44 -16.83 -26.37
C LYS A 39 -10.11 -16.27 -25.10
N LEU A 40 -9.39 -16.11 -23.99
CA LEU A 40 -9.96 -15.58 -22.74
C LEU A 40 -10.13 -14.05 -22.79
N PHE A 41 -11.28 -13.56 -22.32
CA PHE A 41 -11.53 -12.13 -22.11
C PHE A 41 -10.87 -11.66 -20.80
N LYS A 42 -9.67 -11.08 -20.91
CA LYS A 42 -8.76 -10.74 -19.80
C LYS A 42 -8.69 -9.24 -19.46
N GLU A 43 -9.62 -8.43 -19.97
CA GLU A 43 -9.61 -6.97 -19.76
C GLU A 43 -10.01 -6.57 -18.33
N TYR A 44 -11.08 -7.18 -17.80
CA TYR A 44 -11.70 -6.81 -16.53
C TYR A 44 -11.90 -8.06 -15.65
N CYS A 45 -11.61 -7.92 -14.36
CA CYS A 45 -11.87 -8.92 -13.33
C CYS A 45 -13.22 -8.71 -12.63
N ILE A 46 -13.71 -9.78 -11.98
CA ILE A 46 -14.81 -9.76 -11.01
C ILE A 46 -14.22 -9.81 -9.60
N THR A 47 -14.80 -9.02 -8.70
CA THR A 47 -14.52 -8.99 -7.27
C THR A 47 -15.58 -9.73 -6.45
N ASP A 48 -15.22 -10.29 -5.31
CA ASP A 48 -16.15 -10.50 -4.20
C ASP A 48 -15.72 -9.61 -3.03
N LEU A 49 -16.51 -8.54 -2.81
CA LEU A 49 -16.30 -7.56 -1.75
C LEU A 49 -17.09 -7.90 -0.47
N SER A 50 -17.62 -9.12 -0.30
CA SER A 50 -18.41 -9.49 0.89
C SER A 50 -17.62 -9.38 2.20
N ARG A 51 -16.33 -9.72 2.21
CA ARG A 51 -15.44 -9.68 3.39
C ARG A 51 -14.46 -8.49 3.39
N TYR A 52 -14.81 -7.41 2.70
CA TYR A 52 -14.00 -6.18 2.63
C TYR A 52 -13.61 -5.61 4.01
N LYS A 53 -14.48 -5.75 5.02
CA LYS A 53 -14.20 -5.32 6.40
C LYS A 53 -13.03 -6.08 7.05
N GLU A 54 -12.82 -7.34 6.68
CA GLU A 54 -11.68 -8.17 7.12
C GLU A 54 -10.41 -7.92 6.30
N ASN A 55 -10.41 -6.93 5.39
CA ASN A 55 -9.38 -6.72 4.36
C ASN A 55 -9.19 -7.94 3.42
N LYS A 56 -10.25 -8.75 3.26
CA LYS A 56 -10.26 -9.93 2.38
C LYS A 56 -11.09 -9.62 1.14
N ILE A 57 -10.42 -9.52 0.00
CA ILE A 57 -11.00 -9.26 -1.31
C ILE A 57 -10.63 -10.44 -2.20
N ALA A 58 -11.61 -11.09 -2.81
CA ALA A 58 -11.37 -12.14 -3.79
C ALA A 58 -11.49 -11.55 -5.21
N LEU A 59 -10.59 -11.97 -6.10
CA LEU A 59 -10.53 -11.55 -7.50
C LEU A 59 -10.53 -12.79 -8.40
N ARG A 60 -11.21 -12.70 -9.55
CA ARG A 60 -11.17 -13.72 -10.61
C ARG A 60 -11.45 -13.11 -11.99
N TRP A 61 -11.05 -13.80 -13.04
CA TRP A 61 -11.51 -13.47 -14.40
C TRP A 61 -13.03 -13.67 -14.56
N ARG A 62 -13.61 -13.00 -15.56
CA ARG A 62 -15.02 -13.15 -15.95
C ARG A 62 -15.29 -14.54 -16.53
N LEU A 63 -16.48 -15.06 -16.29
CA LEU A 63 -17.01 -16.23 -17.00
C LEU A 63 -17.71 -15.78 -18.28
N GLU A 64 -17.85 -16.67 -19.26
CA GLU A 64 -18.54 -16.42 -20.53
C GLU A 64 -19.90 -15.70 -20.36
N LYS A 65 -20.76 -16.22 -19.48
CA LYS A 65 -22.06 -15.61 -19.16
C LYS A 65 -21.93 -14.16 -18.65
N GLU A 66 -20.96 -13.89 -17.78
CA GLU A 66 -20.69 -12.54 -17.26
C GLU A 66 -20.11 -11.60 -18.32
N VAL A 67 -19.41 -12.11 -19.33
CA VAL A 67 -18.94 -11.33 -20.48
C VAL A 67 -20.13 -10.95 -21.38
N ILE A 68 -21.01 -11.92 -21.68
CA ILE A 68 -22.23 -11.70 -22.48
C ILE A 68 -23.19 -10.73 -21.78
N GLU A 69 -23.36 -10.86 -20.45
CA GLU A 69 -24.14 -9.93 -19.61
C GLU A 69 -23.47 -8.55 -19.47
N GLY A 70 -22.23 -8.34 -19.93
CA GLY A 70 -21.52 -7.07 -19.77
C GLY A 70 -21.06 -6.78 -18.33
N LYS A 71 -21.05 -7.77 -17.44
CA LYS A 71 -20.63 -7.61 -16.04
C LYS A 71 -19.14 -7.34 -15.93
N GLY A 72 -18.75 -6.48 -14.99
CA GLY A 72 -17.40 -5.92 -14.92
C GLY A 72 -17.06 -4.97 -16.07
N GLN A 73 -18.04 -4.58 -16.89
CA GLN A 73 -17.92 -3.58 -17.94
C GLN A 73 -19.06 -2.58 -17.81
N PHE A 74 -20.24 -2.89 -18.33
CA PHE A 74 -21.43 -2.04 -18.22
C PHE A 74 -22.17 -2.21 -16.88
N ILE A 75 -22.01 -3.35 -16.21
CA ILE A 75 -22.53 -3.61 -14.86
C ILE A 75 -21.34 -3.71 -13.88
N CYS A 76 -21.52 -3.25 -12.64
CA CYS A 76 -20.52 -3.32 -11.57
C CYS A 76 -19.91 -4.73 -11.42
N GLY A 77 -18.59 -4.80 -11.47
CA GLY A 77 -17.79 -6.03 -11.33
C GLY A 77 -17.73 -6.61 -9.92
N ASN A 78 -18.65 -6.28 -9.01
CA ASN A 78 -18.79 -7.00 -7.75
C ASN A 78 -19.82 -8.12 -7.91
N LYS A 79 -19.46 -9.35 -7.54
CA LYS A 79 -20.27 -10.57 -7.76
C LYS A 79 -21.72 -10.41 -7.32
N ARG A 80 -21.96 -9.72 -6.19
CA ARG A 80 -23.28 -9.48 -5.57
C ARG A 80 -23.82 -8.05 -5.80
N CYS A 81 -23.49 -7.44 -6.93
CA CYS A 81 -23.95 -6.11 -7.30
C CYS A 81 -24.40 -6.12 -8.76
N SER A 82 -25.43 -5.32 -9.05
CA SER A 82 -26.04 -5.17 -10.38
C SER A 82 -26.26 -3.69 -10.72
N GLU A 83 -25.45 -2.80 -10.13
CA GLU A 83 -25.47 -1.37 -10.43
C GLU A 83 -24.79 -1.09 -11.77
N GLU A 84 -25.44 -0.32 -12.64
CA GLU A 84 -24.94 0.08 -13.96
C GLU A 84 -24.39 1.52 -13.96
N ASP A 85 -24.89 2.37 -13.06
CA ASP A 85 -24.51 3.78 -12.96
C ASP A 85 -23.21 4.03 -12.18
N GLY A 86 -22.54 5.14 -12.51
CA GLY A 86 -21.39 5.65 -11.76
C GLY A 86 -20.19 4.70 -11.71
N ILE A 87 -20.04 3.82 -12.70
CA ILE A 87 -18.98 2.81 -12.75
C ILE A 87 -17.62 3.46 -13.06
N ARG A 88 -16.67 3.30 -12.14
CA ARG A 88 -15.29 3.78 -12.26
C ARG A 88 -14.32 2.62 -12.45
N THR A 89 -13.28 2.83 -13.25
CA THR A 89 -12.19 1.86 -13.45
C THR A 89 -11.15 1.99 -12.34
N TRP A 90 -10.67 0.86 -11.83
CA TRP A 90 -9.64 0.73 -10.81
C TRP A 90 -8.58 -0.25 -11.29
N GLU A 91 -7.32 0.01 -10.99
CA GLU A 91 -6.24 -0.95 -11.14
C GLU A 91 -5.84 -1.44 -9.75
N VAL A 92 -5.78 -2.75 -9.57
CA VAL A 92 -5.44 -3.39 -8.29
C VAL A 92 -4.34 -4.41 -8.50
N ASN A 93 -3.42 -4.48 -7.53
CA ASN A 93 -2.39 -5.50 -7.50
C ASN A 93 -3.01 -6.86 -7.13
N PHE A 94 -2.85 -7.84 -8.02
CA PHE A 94 -3.23 -9.23 -7.85
C PHE A 94 -1.97 -10.07 -7.68
N GLY A 95 -1.74 -10.54 -6.45
CA GLY A 95 -0.70 -11.52 -6.15
C GLY A 95 -1.20 -12.93 -6.43
N TYR A 96 -0.42 -13.70 -7.20
CA TYR A 96 -0.69 -15.08 -7.57
C TYR A 96 0.56 -15.95 -7.39
N ILE A 97 0.38 -17.26 -7.42
CA ILE A 97 1.47 -18.24 -7.38
C ILE A 97 1.43 -19.00 -8.71
N GLU A 98 2.56 -19.05 -9.40
CA GLU A 98 2.72 -19.75 -10.68
C GLU A 98 4.04 -20.52 -10.65
N HIS A 99 3.96 -21.84 -10.81
CA HIS A 99 5.10 -22.76 -10.64
C HIS A 99 5.87 -22.50 -9.32
N ASP A 100 5.13 -22.42 -8.20
CA ASP A 100 5.62 -22.11 -6.83
C ASP A 100 6.29 -20.73 -6.63
N ILE A 101 6.38 -19.91 -7.67
CA ILE A 101 6.89 -18.54 -7.60
C ILE A 101 5.74 -17.56 -7.35
N LYS A 102 5.87 -16.72 -6.32
CA LYS A 102 4.95 -15.60 -6.07
C LYS A 102 5.18 -14.50 -7.11
N LYS A 103 4.15 -14.19 -7.88
CA LYS A 103 4.13 -13.14 -8.90
C LYS A 103 3.01 -12.15 -8.62
N ASN A 104 3.17 -10.93 -9.12
CA ASN A 104 2.19 -9.85 -9.00
C ASN A 104 1.80 -9.38 -10.40
N ALA A 105 0.55 -8.96 -10.58
CA ALA A 105 0.07 -8.32 -11.80
C ALA A 105 -0.96 -7.24 -11.46
N LEU A 106 -0.96 -6.13 -12.20
CA LEU A 106 -2.06 -5.17 -12.12
C LEU A 106 -3.23 -5.68 -12.97
N VAL A 107 -4.41 -5.79 -12.36
CA VAL A 107 -5.65 -6.17 -13.04
C VAL A 107 -6.67 -5.05 -12.94
N LYS A 108 -7.47 -4.86 -14.01
CA LYS A 108 -8.47 -3.80 -14.08
C LYS A 108 -9.82 -4.28 -13.54
N LEU A 109 -10.50 -3.39 -12.84
CA LEU A 109 -11.83 -3.59 -12.25
C LEU A 109 -12.72 -2.42 -12.60
N ARG A 110 -14.00 -2.68 -12.87
CA ARG A 110 -15.02 -1.64 -13.04
C ARG A 110 -16.04 -1.75 -11.90
N LEU A 111 -16.16 -0.73 -11.07
CA LEU A 111 -17.01 -0.76 -9.86
C LEU A 111 -17.82 0.54 -9.72
N CYS A 112 -19.10 0.41 -9.32
CA CYS A 112 -19.91 1.55 -8.90
C CYS A 112 -19.34 2.20 -7.62
N GLU A 113 -19.76 3.42 -7.29
CA GLU A 113 -19.20 4.22 -6.20
C GLU A 113 -19.25 3.52 -4.84
N VAL A 114 -20.36 2.82 -4.55
CA VAL A 114 -20.54 2.05 -3.30
C VAL A 114 -19.55 0.89 -3.19
N CYS A 115 -19.23 0.22 -4.32
CA CYS A 115 -18.26 -0.87 -4.35
C CYS A 115 -16.81 -0.36 -4.38
N SER A 116 -16.55 0.77 -5.03
CA SER A 116 -15.29 1.52 -4.94
C SER A 116 -14.94 1.88 -3.48
N PHE A 117 -15.92 2.38 -2.70
CA PHE A 117 -15.71 2.66 -1.28
C PHE A 117 -15.39 1.39 -0.47
N LYS A 118 -15.99 0.24 -0.81
CA LYS A 118 -15.69 -1.06 -0.18
C LYS A 118 -14.28 -1.56 -0.52
N LEU A 119 -13.85 -1.40 -1.79
CA LEU A 119 -12.49 -1.74 -2.24
C LEU A 119 -11.44 -0.95 -1.44
N ASN A 120 -11.65 0.36 -1.29
CA ASN A 120 -10.71 1.28 -0.62
C ASN A 120 -10.92 1.42 0.90
N TYR A 121 -11.77 0.59 1.51
CA TYR A 121 -12.23 0.73 2.91
C TYR A 121 -11.09 0.82 3.93
N HIS A 122 -10.01 0.05 3.74
CA HIS A 122 -8.81 0.10 4.58
C HIS A 122 -7.74 1.08 4.09
N HIS A 123 -7.74 1.44 2.80
CA HIS A 123 -6.67 2.23 2.19
C HIS A 123 -6.76 3.75 2.48
N LYS A 124 -7.93 4.29 2.83
CA LYS A 124 -8.06 5.68 3.33
C LYS A 124 -9.10 5.86 4.44
N ARG A 125 -8.76 5.52 5.70
CA ARG A 125 -9.30 6.17 6.93
C ARG A 125 -8.30 6.23 8.10
N LYS A 126 -7.15 6.90 7.90
CA LYS A 126 -6.44 7.54 9.02
C LYS A 126 -7.17 8.83 9.44
N GLU A 127 -8.39 8.73 9.97
CA GLU A 127 -9.03 9.84 10.69
C GLU A 127 -8.26 10.09 12.00
N VAL A 128 -7.37 11.08 12.02
CA VAL A 128 -6.62 11.50 13.21
C VAL A 128 -7.55 12.16 14.27
N THR A 129 -8.76 12.56 13.88
CA THR A 129 -9.69 13.42 14.62
C THR A 129 -10.75 12.71 15.46
N LYS A 130 -10.46 11.52 16.01
CA LYS A 130 -11.29 10.88 17.07
C LYS A 130 -10.52 10.49 18.34
N LYS A 131 -9.74 11.44 18.88
CA LYS A 131 -9.25 11.41 20.28
C LYS A 131 -9.99 12.36 21.24
N THR A 132 -11.15 12.89 20.86
CA THR A 132 -11.97 13.82 21.67
C THR A 132 -13.16 13.19 22.42
N SER A 133 -13.19 11.86 22.61
CA SER A 133 -14.21 11.18 23.44
C SER A 133 -13.74 10.76 24.84
N ARG A 134 -12.42 10.79 25.13
CA ARG A 134 -11.88 10.43 26.45
C ARG A 134 -11.95 11.55 27.49
N ASN A 135 -12.05 12.82 27.09
CA ASN A 135 -12.02 13.94 28.06
C ASN A 135 -13.38 14.20 28.74
N VAL A 136 -14.50 14.02 28.02
CA VAL A 136 -15.86 14.32 28.53
C VAL A 136 -16.26 13.44 29.74
N LYS A 137 -15.70 12.23 29.88
CA LYS A 137 -15.92 11.37 31.07
C LYS A 137 -15.10 11.79 32.29
N ARG A 138 -14.07 12.63 32.17
CA ARG A 138 -13.24 13.07 33.32
C ARG A 138 -13.84 14.26 34.05
N GLU A 139 -14.48 15.19 33.34
CA GLU A 139 -15.12 16.38 33.95
C GLU A 139 -16.41 16.09 34.72
N LYS A 140 -17.22 15.11 34.28
CA LYS A 140 -18.43 14.71 35.04
C LYS A 140 -18.11 14.01 36.37
N LYS A 141 -16.87 13.53 36.57
CA LYS A 141 -16.44 12.90 37.83
C LYS A 141 -15.80 13.88 38.83
N SER A 142 -15.39 15.08 38.40
CA SER A 142 -14.80 16.10 39.29
C SER A 142 -15.85 17.04 39.93
N LYS A 143 -16.96 17.36 39.23
CA LYS A 143 -18.03 18.22 39.78
C LYS A 143 -18.88 17.56 40.88
N SER A 144 -18.94 16.22 40.95
CA SER A 144 -19.73 15.50 41.97
C SER A 144 -19.11 15.51 43.38
N LYS A 145 -17.77 15.61 43.51
CA LYS A 145 -17.08 15.51 44.81
C LYS A 145 -16.99 16.83 45.61
N LYS A 146 -17.49 17.96 45.10
CA LYS A 146 -17.30 19.30 45.71
C LYS A 146 -18.48 19.82 46.57
N ARG A 147 -19.46 18.96 46.95
CA ARG A 147 -20.59 19.33 47.84
C ARG A 147 -20.64 18.62 49.21
N LYS A 148 -19.64 17.80 49.58
CA LYS A 148 -19.52 17.23 50.93
C LYS A 148 -18.10 17.38 51.51
N LYS A 149 -17.81 18.58 52.04
CA LYS A 149 -16.85 18.85 53.14
C LYS A 149 -16.87 20.36 53.49
N LYS A 150 -17.89 20.76 54.26
CA LYS A 150 -17.84 21.94 55.15
C LYS A 150 -18.01 21.40 56.57
N HIS A 151 -16.92 21.32 57.34
CA HIS A 151 -16.81 21.61 58.77
C HIS A 151 -15.43 21.17 59.30
N HIS A 152 -15.00 21.82 60.39
CA HIS A 152 -13.76 21.62 61.17
C HIS A 152 -12.44 22.12 60.51
N ARG A 153 -11.98 23.37 60.70
CA ARG A 153 -11.52 24.09 61.92
C ARG A 153 -9.98 23.97 62.17
N ASP A 154 -9.35 25.15 62.18
CA ASP A 154 -8.11 25.60 62.87
C ASP A 154 -6.67 25.27 62.42
N LYS A 155 -5.88 26.37 62.45
CA LYS A 155 -4.49 26.56 62.95
C LYS A 155 -3.23 26.30 62.07
N LYS A 156 -2.69 27.45 61.61
CA LYS A 156 -1.37 28.07 61.94
C LYS A 156 -0.13 27.89 61.01
N LYS A 157 0.53 29.05 60.78
CA LYS A 157 1.94 29.32 60.35
C LYS A 157 2.33 28.90 58.91
N GLU A 158 3.31 29.51 58.21
CA GLU A 158 3.96 30.85 58.11
C GLU A 158 5.26 30.63 57.28
N ARG A 159 5.61 31.57 56.38
CA ARG A 159 6.96 31.89 55.79
C ARG A 159 7.61 31.07 54.64
N GLY A 160 8.01 31.83 53.61
CA GLY A 160 9.18 31.62 52.70
C GLY A 160 9.01 30.61 51.55
N GLY A 161 9.56 30.78 50.34
CA GLY A 161 10.34 31.88 49.73
C GLY A 161 10.71 31.58 48.25
N LYS A 162 11.16 32.61 47.50
CA LYS A 162 11.75 32.67 46.13
C LYS A 162 12.78 31.54 45.79
N THR A 163 13.20 31.17 44.55
CA THR A 163 13.09 31.66 43.14
C THR A 163 13.77 30.70 42.12
N LYS A 164 13.44 30.83 40.79
CA LYS A 164 14.30 30.58 39.58
C LYS A 164 14.87 29.16 39.30
N ARG A 165 15.45 28.80 38.12
CA ARG A 165 15.24 29.05 36.65
C ARG A 165 16.34 28.27 35.85
N GLN A 166 16.11 27.95 34.56
CA GLN A 166 17.10 27.52 33.51
C GLN A 166 17.58 26.03 33.59
N GLU A 167 17.68 25.23 32.50
CA GLU A 167 18.45 25.33 31.23
C GLU A 167 19.99 25.26 31.49
N SER A 168 20.86 24.62 30.70
CA SER A 168 20.81 24.21 29.27
C SER A 168 21.78 23.04 28.92
N SER A 169 21.78 22.66 27.63
CA SER A 169 22.65 21.75 26.86
C SER A 169 24.17 22.02 26.79
N SER A 170 24.96 20.99 26.44
CA SER A 170 26.04 20.97 25.41
C SER A 170 26.63 19.53 25.30
N SER A 171 26.78 18.91 24.11
CA SER A 171 27.99 18.81 23.23
C SER A 171 29.22 18.13 23.88
N SER A 172 30.16 17.44 23.20
CA SER A 172 30.55 17.39 21.76
C SER A 172 31.50 16.21 21.45
N SER A 173 31.73 15.93 20.15
CA SER A 173 32.97 15.47 19.46
C SER A 173 33.99 14.50 20.09
N GLU A 174 34.59 13.60 19.28
CA GLU A 174 36.00 13.74 18.82
C GLU A 174 36.44 12.69 17.76
N SER A 175 37.59 12.97 17.13
CA SER A 175 38.16 12.36 15.91
C SER A 175 39.62 11.90 16.14
N SER A 176 40.23 11.12 15.23
CA SER A 176 41.70 10.93 15.12
C SER A 176 42.16 10.26 13.82
N ASP A 177 43.38 10.61 13.37
CA ASP A 177 43.96 10.39 12.03
C ASP A 177 45.01 9.24 11.94
N LYS A 178 45.42 8.85 10.70
CA LYS A 178 46.84 8.90 10.19
C LYS A 178 47.14 8.11 8.88
N GLU A 179 48.26 8.43 8.26
CA GLU A 179 48.78 8.08 6.92
C GLU A 179 50.06 7.17 6.98
N GLU A 180 50.81 6.75 5.93
CA GLU A 180 50.79 6.90 4.45
C GLU A 180 51.64 5.76 3.76
N GLN A 181 51.71 5.72 2.41
CA GLN A 181 52.76 5.08 1.54
C GLN A 181 52.93 3.53 1.53
N THR A 182 53.25 2.81 0.42
CA THR A 182 53.60 3.11 -1.01
C THR A 182 53.28 1.89 -1.93
N ALA A 183 53.49 2.06 -3.26
CA ALA A 183 53.63 1.06 -4.35
C ALA A 183 52.39 0.77 -5.21
N ALA A 184 52.49 1.11 -6.50
CA ALA A 184 51.40 1.06 -7.47
C ALA A 184 51.33 -0.30 -8.21
N SER A 185 50.13 -0.88 -8.27
CA SER A 185 49.80 -2.06 -9.09
C SER A 185 48.29 -2.17 -9.32
N SER A 186 47.79 -1.47 -10.36
CA SER A 186 46.52 -1.77 -11.06
C SER A 186 45.20 -1.85 -10.27
N GLU A 187 45.02 -1.11 -9.17
CA GLU A 187 43.73 -1.05 -8.44
C GLU A 187 43.19 0.39 -8.17
N ASP A 188 43.86 1.44 -8.67
CA ASP A 188 43.54 2.83 -8.34
C ASP A 188 42.47 3.49 -9.24
N ILE A 189 41.22 2.99 -9.14
CA ILE A 189 40.02 3.69 -9.64
C ILE A 189 39.09 4.12 -8.48
N TRP A 190 39.31 3.61 -7.26
CA TRP A 190 38.37 3.73 -6.12
C TRP A 190 39.02 4.30 -4.84
N LYS A 191 39.72 5.45 -4.95
CA LYS A 191 40.25 6.17 -3.77
C LYS A 191 40.05 7.69 -3.87
N GLY A 192 39.17 8.21 -3.00
CA GLY A 192 38.89 9.63 -2.82
C GLY A 192 37.40 9.86 -2.51
N PRO A 193 37.03 10.62 -1.46
CA PRO A 193 35.62 10.88 -1.19
C PRO A 193 35.04 11.75 -2.30
N ALA A 194 33.92 11.31 -2.89
CA ALA A 194 33.19 12.13 -3.85
C ALA A 194 32.80 13.46 -3.19
N ALA A 195 33.03 14.56 -3.90
CA ALA A 195 32.49 15.85 -3.49
C ALA A 195 30.97 15.70 -3.40
N VAL A 196 30.40 15.94 -2.21
CA VAL A 196 28.95 15.88 -2.01
C VAL A 196 28.34 17.08 -2.72
N THR A 197 27.95 16.88 -3.98
CA THR A 197 26.85 17.65 -4.56
C THR A 197 25.63 17.31 -3.72
N GLU A 198 25.14 18.27 -2.94
CA GLU A 198 23.88 18.12 -2.22
C GLU A 198 22.80 17.73 -3.24
N GLU A 199 22.23 16.53 -3.09
CA GLU A 199 21.09 16.13 -3.90
C GLU A 199 19.95 17.08 -3.54
N LYS A 200 19.59 17.98 -4.47
CA LYS A 200 18.38 18.83 -4.37
C LYS A 200 17.23 17.95 -3.93
N SER A 201 16.47 18.42 -2.95
CA SER A 201 15.32 17.68 -2.49
C SER A 201 14.31 17.54 -3.63
N LYS A 202 13.61 16.40 -3.66
CA LYS A 202 12.65 16.09 -4.72
C LYS A 202 11.54 17.15 -4.89
N ASP A 203 11.26 17.91 -3.84
CA ASP A 203 10.31 19.02 -3.88
C ASP A 203 10.88 20.25 -4.62
N GLU A 204 12.20 20.50 -4.56
CA GLU A 204 12.87 21.58 -5.31
C GLU A 204 12.96 21.28 -6.81
N GLU A 205 13.17 20.01 -7.20
CA GLU A 205 13.07 19.59 -8.61
C GLU A 205 11.66 19.82 -9.18
N PHE A 206 10.63 19.68 -8.35
CA PHE A 206 9.24 19.93 -8.74
C PHE A 206 8.96 21.44 -8.88
N ASP A 207 9.45 22.28 -7.97
CA ASP A 207 9.27 23.74 -8.06
C ASP A 207 10.03 24.35 -9.25
N ASP A 208 11.26 23.90 -9.54
CA ASP A 208 12.00 24.33 -10.74
C ASP A 208 11.22 23.98 -12.03
N TYR A 209 10.64 22.77 -12.12
CA TYR A 209 9.79 22.36 -13.26
C TYR A 209 8.49 23.18 -13.36
N PHE A 210 7.88 23.57 -12.24
CA PHE A 210 6.69 24.41 -12.25
C PHE A 210 6.98 25.86 -12.66
N GLN A 211 8.18 26.39 -12.38
CA GLN A 211 8.57 27.73 -12.82
C GLN A 211 8.82 27.80 -14.34
N ASP A 212 9.50 26.80 -14.90
CA ASP A 212 9.82 26.73 -16.34
C ASP A 212 8.56 26.52 -17.21
N LEU A 213 7.46 26.04 -16.64
CA LEU A 213 6.17 25.84 -17.32
C LEU A 213 5.25 27.08 -17.32
N PHE A 214 5.60 28.14 -16.59
CA PHE A 214 4.79 29.35 -16.42
C PHE A 214 5.50 30.67 -16.83
N MET A 215 6.59 30.57 -17.59
CA MET A 215 7.23 31.69 -18.32
C MET A 215 6.76 31.77 -19.78
#